data_AF-G8DTX5-F1
#
_entry.id   AF-G8DTX5-F1
#
_cell.length_a   1.000
_cell.length_b   1.000
_cell.length_c   1.000
_cell.angle_alpha   90.00
_cell.angle_beta   90.00
_cell.angle_gamma   90.00
#
_symmetry.space_group_name_H-M   'P 1'
#
loop_
_entity.id
_entity.type
_entity.pdbx_description
1 polymer ?
#
loop_
_entity_poly.entity_id
_entity_poly.type
_entity_poly.pdbx_seq_one_letter_code
_entity_poly.pdbx_strand_id
1 'polypeptide(L)' 'MQICSERSLLMRMKSTTFPFNMNTFNKLWGVVPPAEAVAKIAVQRAVLGEKVPENLEEQAISLVGTDIYEKLIKSYTEKQ' A
#
# COMPACT_ATOMS: atom_id res chain seq x y z
N MET A 1 22.81 -12.42 -1.49
CA MET A 1 22.12 -11.70 -2.59
C MET A 1 20.64 -11.59 -2.21
N GLN A 2 20.28 -10.71 -1.26
CA GLN A 2 18.90 -10.71 -0.73
C GLN A 2 18.42 -9.37 -0.13
N ILE A 3 19.07 -8.25 -0.45
CA ILE A 3 18.75 -6.93 0.15
C ILE A 3 18.09 -5.98 -0.87
N CYS A 4 17.91 -6.39 -2.13
CA CYS A 4 17.47 -5.50 -3.20
C CYS A 4 15.94 -5.33 -3.36
N SER A 5 15.10 -6.07 -2.63
CA SER A 5 13.64 -6.00 -2.83
C SER A 5 12.96 -4.88 -2.03
N GLU A 6 13.38 -4.64 -0.79
CA GLU A 6 12.69 -3.67 0.10
C GLU A 6 13.06 -2.20 -0.18
N ARG A 7 14.27 -1.94 -0.69
CA ARG A 7 14.71 -0.56 -1.02
C ARG A 7 14.03 0.03 -2.26
N SER A 8 13.50 -0.79 -3.16
CA SER A 8 12.91 -0.32 -4.42
C SER A 8 11.55 0.37 -4.24
N LEU A 9 10.79 0.03 -3.19
CA LEU A 9 9.50 0.64 -2.88
C LEU A 9 9.67 2.04 -2.29
N LEU A 10 10.67 2.24 -1.43
CA LEU A 10 10.96 3.53 -0.80
C LEU A 10 11.31 4.62 -1.85
N MET A 11 12.03 4.24 -2.92
CA MET A 11 12.33 5.16 -4.03
C MET A 11 11.11 5.47 -4.90
N ARG A 12 10.19 4.51 -5.10
CA ARG A 12 8.93 4.75 -5.84
C ARG A 12 7.94 5.63 -5.06
N MET A 13 7.88 5.51 -3.73
CA MET A 13 7.08 6.40 -2.87
C MET A 13 7.65 7.82 -2.75
N LYS A 14 8.94 8.02 -3.06
CA LYS A 14 9.59 9.34 -3.10
C LYS A 14 9.30 10.10 -4.41
N SER A 15 8.65 9.47 -5.39
CA SER A 15 8.23 10.13 -6.62
C SER A 15 6.95 10.95 -6.40
N THR A 16 7.01 12.23 -6.75
CA THR A 16 5.89 13.20 -6.68
C THR A 16 4.66 12.83 -7.53
N THR A 17 4.69 11.70 -8.23
CA THR A 17 3.63 11.19 -9.12
C THR A 17 2.87 10.01 -8.53
N PHE A 18 3.27 9.44 -7.39
CA PHE A 18 2.53 8.33 -6.79
C PHE A 18 1.23 8.84 -6.12
N PRO A 19 0.06 8.23 -6.41
CA PRO A 19 -1.24 8.75 -5.94
C PRO A 19 -1.43 8.69 -4.42
N PHE A 20 -0.66 7.86 -3.69
CA PHE A 20 -0.75 7.75 -2.23
C PHE A 20 0.54 8.20 -1.55
N ASN A 21 0.53 9.37 -0.93
CA ASN A 21 1.70 9.94 -0.25
C ASN A 21 1.48 10.05 1.27
N MET A 22 2.44 10.62 1.99
CA MET A 22 2.38 10.77 3.45
C MET A 22 1.14 11.53 3.96
N ASN A 23 0.57 12.46 3.17
CA ASN A 23 -0.67 13.13 3.56
C ASN A 23 -1.85 12.14 3.58
N THR A 24 -1.87 11.19 2.64
CA THR A 24 -2.87 10.12 2.61
C THR A 24 -2.71 9.20 3.82
N PHE A 25 -1.50 8.73 4.10
CA PHE A 25 -1.25 7.83 5.23
C PHE A 25 -1.52 8.50 6.57
N ASN A 26 -1.18 9.78 6.70
CA ASN A 26 -1.48 10.56 7.89
C ASN A 26 -3.00 10.69 8.11
N LYS A 27 -3.79 10.98 7.06
CA LYS A 27 -5.25 11.04 7.15
C LYS A 27 -5.88 9.69 7.48
N LEU A 28 -5.29 8.59 7.02
CA LEU A 28 -5.83 7.23 7.22
C LEU A 28 -5.50 6.65 8.60
N TRP A 29 -4.26 6.83 9.05
CA TRP A 29 -3.71 6.12 10.21
C TRP A 29 -3.10 7.03 11.27
N GLY A 30 -3.04 8.35 11.05
CA GLY A 30 -2.38 9.30 11.95
C GLY A 30 -0.85 9.23 11.93
N VAL A 31 -0.27 8.40 11.07
CA VAL A 31 1.18 8.19 11.01
C VAL A 31 1.88 9.44 10.48
N VAL A 32 2.97 9.81 11.14
CA VAL A 32 3.83 10.95 10.76
C VAL A 32 5.16 10.44 10.18
N PRO A 33 5.87 9.50 10.81
CA PRO A 33 7.13 9.00 10.25
C PRO A 33 6.86 8.02 9.10
N PRO A 34 7.58 8.14 7.95
CA PRO A 34 7.42 7.23 6.82
C PRO A 34 7.66 5.76 7.15
N ALA A 35 8.56 5.47 8.10
CA ALA A 35 8.85 4.11 8.54
C ALA A 35 7.62 3.41 9.15
N GLU A 36 6.78 4.16 9.85
CA GLU A 36 5.55 3.63 10.44
C GLU A 36 4.49 3.34 9.37
N ALA A 37 4.38 4.22 8.36
CA ALA A 37 3.52 3.97 7.21
C ALA A 37 3.93 2.68 6.47
N VAL A 38 5.24 2.48 6.26
CA VAL A 38 5.78 1.25 5.65
C VAL A 38 5.48 0.02 6.50
N ALA A 39 5.67 0.10 7.83
CA ALA A 39 5.36 -1.00 8.73
C ALA A 39 3.87 -1.37 8.71
N LYS A 40 2.98 -0.38 8.69
CA LYS A 40 1.52 -0.59 8.57
C LYS A 40 1.16 -1.29 7.26
N ILE A 41 1.71 -0.83 6.14
CA ILE A 41 1.48 -1.45 4.82
C ILE A 41 2.00 -2.89 4.81
N ALA A 42 3.18 -3.15 5.38
CA ALA A 42 3.75 -4.49 5.45
C ALA A 42 2.86 -5.46 6.24
N VAL A 43 2.33 -5.01 7.40
CA VAL A 43 1.38 -5.80 8.20
C VAL A 43 0.10 -6.11 7.42
N GLN A 44 -0.45 -5.14 6.68
CA GLN A 44 -1.66 -5.37 5.88
C GLN A 44 -1.43 -6.32 4.71
N ARG A 45 -0.27 -6.24 4.06
CA ARG A 45 0.10 -7.15 2.97
C ARG A 45 0.35 -8.57 3.46
N ALA A 46 0.81 -8.74 4.70
CA ALA A 46 1.02 -10.05 5.30
C ALA A 46 -0.25 -10.90 5.37
N VAL A 47 -1.45 -10.28 5.34
CA VAL A 47 -2.73 -10.99 5.27
C VAL A 47 -2.86 -11.84 4.01
N LEU A 48 -2.29 -11.38 2.89
CA LEU A 48 -2.26 -12.16 1.64
C LEU A 48 -1.12 -13.20 1.63
N GLY A 49 -0.13 -13.06 2.51
CA GLY A 49 1.03 -13.95 2.59
C GLY A 49 1.81 -13.99 1.27
N GLU A 50 2.17 -15.20 0.83
CA GLU A 50 2.83 -15.47 -0.45
C GLU A 50 1.86 -15.82 -1.58
N LYS A 51 0.55 -15.60 -1.39
CA LYS A 51 -0.43 -15.91 -2.45
C LYS A 51 -0.22 -15.00 -3.64
N VAL A 52 -0.25 -15.60 -4.84
CA VAL A 52 -0.27 -14.86 -6.10
C VAL A 52 -1.68 -14.29 -6.26
N PRO A 53 -1.85 -12.97 -6.42
CA PRO A 53 -3.18 -12.39 -6.59
C PRO A 53 -3.83 -12.88 -7.89
N GLU A 54 -5.08 -13.35 -7.80
CA GLU A 54 -5.82 -13.92 -8.93
C GLU A 54 -6.78 -12.92 -9.59
N ASN A 55 -7.04 -11.79 -8.94
CA ASN A 55 -7.93 -10.74 -9.42
C ASN A 55 -7.37 -9.34 -9.10
N LEU A 56 -8.00 -8.30 -9.68
CA LEU A 56 -7.55 -6.91 -9.52
C LEU A 56 -7.65 -6.40 -8.08
N GLU A 57 -8.61 -6.91 -7.31
CA GLU A 57 -8.79 -6.57 -5.89
C GLU A 57 -7.62 -7.08 -5.07
N GLU A 58 -7.31 -8.37 -5.18
CA GLU A 58 -6.15 -8.98 -4.52
C GLU A 58 -4.84 -8.33 -4.98
N GLN A 59 -4.72 -8.00 -6.26
CA GLN A 59 -3.56 -7.29 -6.77
C GLN A 59 -3.41 -5.92 -6.12
N ALA A 60 -4.50 -5.16 -5.97
CA ALA A 60 -4.49 -3.87 -5.29
C ALA A 60 -4.12 -4.03 -3.81
N ILE A 61 -4.76 -4.96 -3.09
CA ILE A 61 -4.45 -5.24 -1.68
C ILE A 61 -2.98 -5.65 -1.51
N SER A 62 -2.43 -6.44 -2.44
CA SER A 62 -1.01 -6.86 -2.40
C SER A 62 -0.02 -5.71 -2.55
N LEU A 63 -0.42 -4.62 -3.20
CA LEU A 63 0.41 -3.46 -3.47
C LEU A 63 0.28 -2.38 -2.40
N VAL A 64 -0.94 -2.09 -1.95
CA VAL A 64 -1.23 -0.95 -1.08
C VAL A 64 -1.79 -1.34 0.29
N GLY A 65 -2.17 -2.59 0.51
CA GLY A 65 -2.83 -3.05 1.74
C GLY A 65 -4.35 -2.91 1.69
N THR A 66 -5.02 -3.60 2.61
CA THR A 66 -6.49 -3.71 2.68
C THR A 66 -7.17 -2.37 2.93
N ASP A 67 -6.65 -1.56 3.87
CA ASP A 67 -7.34 -0.32 4.28
C ASP A 67 -7.38 0.70 3.15
N ILE A 68 -6.28 0.81 2.39
CA ILE A 68 -6.18 1.73 1.26
C ILE A 68 -7.09 1.25 0.13
N TYR A 69 -7.10 -0.06 -0.13
CA TYR A 69 -8.00 -0.66 -1.10
C TYR A 69 -9.46 -0.36 -0.76
N GLU A 70 -9.92 -0.67 0.45
CA GLU A 70 -11.32 -0.49 0.83
C GLU A 70 -11.74 0.98 0.83
N LYS A 71 -10.91 1.87 1.38
CA LYS A 71 -11.30 3.28 1.55
C LYS A 71 -11.18 4.09 0.28
N LEU A 72 -10.16 3.86 -0.54
CA LEU A 72 -9.82 4.72 -1.66
C LEU A 72 -10.07 4.07 -3.04
N ILE A 73 -10.05 2.74 -3.14
CA ILE A 73 -10.16 2.03 -4.41
C ILE A 73 -11.56 1.42 -4.56
N LYS A 74 -12.01 0.62 -3.59
CA LYS A 74 -13.31 -0.06 -3.61
C LYS A 74 -14.47 0.93 -3.74
N SER A 75 -14.45 2.02 -2.96
CA SER A 75 -15.44 3.10 -3.02
C SER A 75 -15.55 3.80 -4.39
N TYR A 76 -14.49 3.73 -5.20
CA TYR A 76 -14.48 4.24 -6.58
C TYR A 76 -14.95 3.20 -7.60
N THR A 77 -14.73 1.91 -7.30
CA THR A 77 -15.05 0.80 -8.22
C THR A 77 -16.53 0.41 -8.15
N GLU A 78 -17.18 0.53 -6.98
CA GLU A 78 -18.62 0.23 -6.81
C GLU A 78 -19.56 1.31 -7.37
N LYS A 79 -19.03 2.51 -7.67
CA LYS A 79 -19.82 3.64 -8.18
C LYS A 79 -19.82 3.75 -9.71
N GLN A 80 -19.08 2.88 -10.39
CA GLN A 80 -19.01 2.81 -11.85
C GLN A 80 -19.79 1.58 -12.31
#